data_AF-A0A075AX66-F1
#
_entry.id   AF-A0A075AX66-F1
#
_cell.length_a   1.000
_cell.length_b   1.000
_cell.length_c   1.000
_cell.angle_alpha   90.00
_cell.angle_beta   90.00
_cell.angle_gamma   90.00
#
_symmetry.space_group_name_H-M   'P 1'
#
loop_
_entity.id
_entity.type
_entity.pdbx_description
1 polymer ?
#
loop_
_entity_poly.entity_id
_entity_poly.type
_entity_poly.pdbx_seq_one_letter_code
_entity_poly.pdbx_strand_id
1 'polypeptide(L)'
;MLLGLILFSASLVLSLDPFKCENPFVYDESKKLKFDFSGLEKTFTINSENGQFHFNPCTLAPECDKKGYFCSTLGTSGSKEIKVIGKDLIRAKYLSKGNFVYEFIGEELQENKHLLITTVELTCNNGNDELNKSFCELSEDKKPDESPTPPPSNPPNDKPNDEKDKSPENDAPKGGMSGGDIFLIIFFVIAGVYFLGGALIRKQNGYSGIEIIPHFQFWSKVPSLMKDGVNFLAERLCGGTSHGYQAI
;
A
#
# COMPACT_ATOMS: atom_id res chain seq x y z
N MET A 1 -8.23 44.70 8.00
CA MET A 1 -7.12 43.89 8.53
C MET A 1 -7.15 42.54 7.86
N LEU A 2 -6.29 42.36 6.85
CA LEU A 2 -6.02 41.09 6.20
C LEU A 2 -5.30 40.17 7.21
N LEU A 3 -5.95 39.08 7.62
CA LEU A 3 -5.28 37.83 7.96
C LEU A 3 -5.92 36.80 7.02
N GLY A 4 -5.26 36.39 5.94
CA GLY A 4 -4.08 35.53 6.07
C GLY A 4 -4.47 34.09 6.40
N LEU A 5 -5.69 33.65 6.07
CA LEU A 5 -6.03 32.23 6.00
C LEU A 5 -5.38 31.63 4.75
N ILE A 6 -4.10 31.29 4.90
CA ILE A 6 -3.45 30.26 4.09
C ILE A 6 -4.19 28.97 4.44
N LEU A 7 -5.27 28.71 3.73
CA LEU A 7 -5.79 27.37 3.58
C LEU A 7 -4.66 26.58 2.92
N PHE A 8 -3.85 25.92 3.75
CA PHE A 8 -3.18 24.69 3.36
C PHE A 8 -4.28 23.70 3.02
N SER A 9 -4.88 23.85 1.84
CA SER A 9 -5.28 22.71 1.05
C SER A 9 -3.98 21.97 0.76
N ALA A 10 -3.52 21.19 1.72
CA ALA A 10 -2.83 19.96 1.41
C ALA A 10 -3.89 19.09 0.73
N SER A 11 -4.24 19.46 -0.50
CA SER A 11 -4.44 18.48 -1.54
C SER A 11 -3.14 17.71 -1.51
N LEU A 12 -3.13 16.61 -0.76
CA LEU A 12 -2.22 15.52 -0.98
C LEU A 12 -2.57 15.01 -2.38
N VAL A 13 -2.24 15.81 -3.40
CA VAL A 13 -1.86 15.31 -4.70
C VAL A 13 -0.60 14.54 -4.32
N LEU A 14 -0.79 13.28 -3.92
CA LEU A 14 0.22 12.28 -4.17
C LEU A 14 0.46 12.45 -5.66
N SER A 15 1.49 13.21 -5.99
CA SER A 15 2.17 13.13 -7.28
C SER A 15 2.69 11.70 -7.28
N LEU A 16 1.79 10.76 -7.56
CA LEU A 16 2.16 9.45 -8.03
C LEU A 16 2.80 9.79 -9.35
N ASP A 17 4.13 9.91 -9.32
CA ASP A 17 4.89 10.03 -10.55
C ASP A 17 4.33 8.96 -11.49
N PRO A 18 3.91 9.35 -12.71
CA PRO A 18 3.28 8.42 -13.62
C PRO A 18 4.15 7.18 -13.70
N PHE A 19 3.56 6.01 -13.50
CA PHE A 19 4.30 4.77 -13.40
C PHE A 19 5.02 4.56 -14.73
N LYS A 20 6.28 4.98 -14.79
CA LYS A 20 7.14 4.73 -15.94
C LYS A 20 7.58 3.29 -15.78
N CYS A 21 7.24 2.48 -16.77
CA CYS A 21 7.66 1.07 -16.83
C CYS A 21 9.19 0.89 -16.99
N GLU A 22 9.94 2.00 -16.95
CA GLU A 22 11.37 2.05 -16.63
C GLU A 22 11.68 1.31 -15.30
N ASN A 23 10.69 1.21 -14.39
CA ASN A 23 10.72 0.31 -13.24
C ASN A 23 9.53 -0.68 -13.33
N PRO A 24 9.67 -1.83 -14.02
CA PRO A 24 8.61 -2.82 -14.20
C PRO A 24 8.40 -3.67 -12.93
N PHE A 25 8.62 -3.06 -11.76
CA PHE A 25 8.63 -3.75 -10.49
C PHE A 25 7.43 -3.35 -9.67
N VAL A 26 6.60 -4.31 -9.30
CA VAL A 26 5.59 -4.11 -8.25
C VAL A 26 6.17 -4.66 -6.96
N TYR A 27 6.34 -3.79 -5.98
CA TYR A 27 6.80 -4.18 -4.65
C TYR A 27 5.59 -4.38 -3.74
N ASP A 28 5.44 -5.59 -3.20
CA ASP A 28 4.51 -5.85 -2.11
C ASP A 28 5.24 -5.64 -0.79
N GLU A 29 5.00 -4.49 -0.15
CA GLU A 29 5.60 -4.15 1.15
C GLU A 29 5.24 -5.15 2.26
N SER A 30 4.04 -5.74 2.20
CA SER A 30 3.57 -6.68 3.22
C SER A 30 4.35 -7.98 3.20
N LYS A 31 4.73 -8.43 2.00
CA LYS A 31 5.46 -9.67 1.79
C LYS A 31 6.96 -9.46 1.52
N LYS A 32 7.39 -8.22 1.32
CA LYS A 32 8.73 -7.85 0.84
C LYS A 32 9.10 -8.52 -0.49
N LEU A 33 8.11 -8.78 -1.33
CA LEU A 33 8.27 -9.41 -2.63
C LEU A 33 8.38 -8.35 -3.72
N LYS A 34 9.26 -8.61 -4.68
CA LYS A 34 9.47 -7.78 -5.87
C LYS A 34 9.07 -8.61 -7.08
N PHE A 35 7.97 -8.22 -7.73
CA PHE A 35 7.50 -8.86 -8.95
C PHE A 35 8.08 -8.14 -10.16
N ASP A 36 8.75 -8.87 -11.04
CA ASP A 36 9.35 -8.34 -12.27
C ASP A 36 8.43 -8.58 -13.47
N PHE A 37 7.94 -7.50 -14.06
CA PHE A 37 7.08 -7.51 -15.24
C PHE A 37 7.86 -7.28 -16.54
N SER A 38 9.19 -7.17 -16.52
CA SER A 38 10.01 -6.92 -17.71
C SER A 38 9.79 -7.96 -18.82
N GLY A 39 9.45 -9.21 -18.44
CA GLY A 39 9.17 -10.30 -19.39
C GLY A 39 7.78 -10.24 -20.05
N LEU A 40 6.91 -9.31 -19.64
CA LEU A 40 5.52 -9.19 -20.09
C LEU A 40 5.36 -8.11 -21.18
N GLU A 41 6.21 -8.18 -22.21
CA GLU A 41 6.09 -7.31 -23.39
C GLU A 41 4.89 -7.68 -24.29
N LYS A 42 4.14 -8.74 -23.95
CA LYS A 42 3.01 -9.22 -24.74
C LYS A 42 1.77 -8.37 -24.49
N THR A 43 1.09 -7.98 -25.58
CA THR A 43 -0.26 -7.44 -25.51
C THR A 43 -1.25 -8.57 -25.22
N PHE A 44 -2.08 -8.37 -24.21
CA PHE A 44 -3.23 -9.20 -23.91
C PHE A 44 -4.43 -8.73 -24.72
N THR A 45 -5.12 -9.68 -25.36
CA THR A 45 -6.35 -9.42 -26.09
C THR A 45 -7.52 -10.09 -25.39
N ILE A 46 -8.52 -9.32 -25.02
CA ILE A 46 -9.75 -9.78 -24.37
C ILE A 46 -10.89 -9.62 -25.37
N ASN A 47 -11.48 -10.74 -25.79
CA ASN A 47 -12.63 -10.72 -26.70
C ASN A 47 -13.93 -10.50 -25.90
N SER A 48 -14.77 -9.61 -26.39
CA SER A 48 -16.12 -9.35 -25.87
C SER A 48 -17.13 -9.41 -27.01
N GLU A 49 -18.41 -9.50 -26.70
CA GLU A 49 -19.49 -9.52 -27.70
C GLU A 49 -19.49 -8.26 -28.57
N ASN A 50 -19.07 -7.13 -28.01
CA ASN A 50 -19.12 -5.81 -28.65
C ASN A 50 -17.77 -5.34 -29.23
N GLY A 51 -16.72 -6.15 -29.12
CA GLY A 51 -15.39 -5.76 -29.61
C GLY A 51 -14.23 -6.49 -28.93
N GLN A 52 -13.01 -6.06 -29.22
CA GLN A 52 -11.79 -6.60 -28.59
C GLN A 52 -11.10 -5.51 -27.77
N PHE A 53 -10.68 -5.86 -26.56
CA PHE A 53 -9.86 -4.99 -25.73
C PHE A 53 -8.41 -5.44 -25.82
N HIS A 54 -7.51 -4.47 -25.99
CA HIS A 54 -6.07 -4.69 -26.05
C HIS A 54 -5.43 -3.96 -24.88
N PHE A 55 -4.61 -4.69 -24.12
CA PHE A 55 -3.97 -4.26 -22.90
C PHE A 55 -2.50 -4.64 -22.94
N ASN A 56 -1.61 -3.69 -22.68
CA ASN A 56 -0.20 -3.99 -22.44
C ASN A 56 0.24 -3.31 -21.12
N PRO A 57 0.73 -4.07 -20.13
CA PRO A 57 1.05 -3.52 -18.81
C PRO A 57 2.29 -2.61 -18.82
N CYS A 58 3.24 -2.87 -19.72
CA CYS A 58 4.56 -2.25 -19.66
C CYS A 58 4.83 -1.27 -20.80
N THR A 59 4.20 -1.47 -21.95
CA THR A 59 4.45 -0.67 -23.15
C THR A 59 3.15 -0.17 -23.76
N LEU A 60 3.24 0.86 -24.60
CA LEU A 60 2.09 1.33 -25.35
C LEU A 60 1.63 0.22 -26.28
N ALA A 61 0.38 -0.20 -26.16
CA ALA A 61 -0.16 -1.31 -26.92
C ALA A 61 -0.12 -0.95 -28.42
N PRO A 62 0.58 -1.75 -29.26
CA PRO A 62 0.72 -1.47 -30.68
C PRO A 62 -0.63 -1.45 -31.41
N GLU A 63 -1.60 -2.23 -30.94
CA GLU A 63 -2.98 -2.29 -31.44
C GLU A 63 -3.77 -1.01 -31.15
N CYS A 64 -3.27 -0.17 -30.23
CA CYS A 64 -3.86 1.11 -29.85
C CYS A 64 -3.19 2.30 -30.55
N ASP A 65 -2.60 2.09 -31.74
CA ASP A 65 -1.77 3.07 -32.46
C ASP A 65 -0.62 3.66 -31.62
N LYS A 66 -0.17 2.94 -30.57
CA LYS A 66 0.77 3.45 -29.56
C LYS A 66 0.29 4.75 -28.88
N LYS A 67 -1.02 4.96 -28.76
CA LYS A 67 -1.60 6.14 -28.09
C LYS A 67 -1.97 5.88 -26.62
N GLY A 68 -1.95 4.63 -26.18
CA GLY A 68 -2.20 4.25 -24.80
C GLY A 68 -1.81 2.81 -24.48
N TYR A 69 -1.90 2.46 -23.20
CA TYR A 69 -1.65 1.12 -22.66
C TYR A 69 -2.88 0.23 -22.76
N PHE A 70 -4.08 0.83 -22.80
CA PHE A 70 -5.34 0.12 -22.89
C PHE A 70 -6.29 0.76 -23.91
N CYS A 71 -6.81 -0.03 -24.84
CA CYS A 71 -7.83 0.42 -25.79
C CYS A 71 -8.86 -0.66 -26.09
N SER A 72 -10.03 -0.22 -26.58
CA SER A 72 -11.02 -1.08 -27.19
C SER A 72 -11.07 -0.86 -28.69
N THR A 73 -11.27 -1.94 -29.43
CA THR A 73 -11.55 -1.91 -30.85
C THR A 73 -13.00 -2.35 -31.05
N LEU A 74 -13.86 -1.40 -31.42
CA LEU A 74 -15.23 -1.69 -31.80
C LEU A 74 -15.26 -1.85 -33.31
N GLY A 75 -15.77 -2.99 -33.76
CA GLY A 75 -15.90 -3.31 -35.18
C GLY A 75 -17.36 -3.39 -35.57
N THR A 76 -17.85 -2.38 -36.30
CA THR A 76 -19.00 -2.57 -37.19
C THR A 76 -18.46 -2.76 -38.61
N SER A 77 -19.07 -3.66 -39.36
CA SER A 77 -18.61 -4.16 -40.67
C SER A 77 -18.10 -3.04 -41.60
N GLY A 78 -16.77 -2.81 -41.60
CA GLY A 78 -16.10 -1.86 -42.49
C GLY A 78 -15.23 -0.78 -41.82
N SER A 79 -15.42 -0.45 -40.54
CA SER A 79 -14.59 0.53 -39.84
C SER A 79 -14.21 0.07 -38.43
N LYS A 80 -12.90 -0.10 -38.19
CA LYS A 80 -12.33 -0.40 -36.87
C LYS A 80 -12.15 0.92 -36.13
N GLU A 81 -13.04 1.20 -35.19
CA GLU A 81 -12.91 2.36 -34.30
C GLU A 81 -12.03 1.97 -33.11
N ILE A 82 -10.88 2.64 -32.97
CA ILE A 82 -9.97 2.45 -31.83
C ILE A 82 -10.28 3.54 -30.81
N LYS A 83 -10.75 3.12 -29.64
CA LYS A 83 -10.98 4.02 -28.51
C LYS A 83 -9.93 3.76 -27.43
N VAL A 84 -9.09 4.75 -27.15
CA VAL A 84 -8.10 4.67 -26.08
C VAL A 84 -8.79 4.89 -24.74
N ILE A 85 -8.71 3.91 -23.86
CA ILE A 85 -9.42 3.89 -22.57
C ILE A 85 -8.42 4.11 -21.42
N GLY A 86 -7.16 3.70 -21.59
CA GLY A 86 -6.09 3.92 -20.61
C GLY A 86 -4.86 4.48 -21.32
N LYS A 87 -4.68 5.79 -21.23
CA LYS A 87 -3.54 6.51 -21.79
C LYS A 87 -2.32 6.43 -20.90
N ASP A 88 -2.52 6.56 -19.59
CA ASP A 88 -1.47 6.58 -18.58
C ASP A 88 -1.75 5.56 -17.49
N LEU A 89 -0.72 4.84 -17.04
CA LEU A 89 -0.80 3.94 -15.89
C LEU A 89 -0.59 4.74 -14.60
N ILE A 90 -1.62 4.76 -13.74
CA ILE A 90 -1.56 5.43 -12.42
C ILE A 90 -0.77 4.57 -11.46
N ARG A 91 -1.08 3.27 -11.48
CA ARG A 91 -0.76 2.39 -10.37
C ARG A 91 -0.91 0.94 -10.79
N ALA A 92 0.07 0.14 -10.39
CA ALA A 92 0.00 -1.31 -10.36
C ALA A 92 0.11 -1.79 -8.91
N LYS A 93 -0.73 -2.74 -8.52
CA LYS A 93 -0.75 -3.33 -7.18
C LYS A 93 -0.83 -4.84 -7.27
N TYR A 94 -0.09 -5.52 -6.41
CA TYR A 94 -0.32 -6.93 -6.13
C TYR A 94 -1.35 -7.06 -5.00
N LEU A 95 -2.37 -7.84 -5.26
CA LEU A 95 -3.33 -8.31 -4.28
C LEU A 95 -2.94 -9.72 -3.81
N SER A 96 -3.46 -10.12 -2.65
CA SER A 96 -3.27 -11.49 -2.16
C SER A 96 -3.77 -12.53 -3.18
N LYS A 97 -3.11 -13.70 -3.22
CA LYS A 97 -3.49 -14.88 -4.03
C LYS A 97 -3.20 -14.79 -5.54
N GLY A 98 -2.18 -14.05 -5.96
CA GLY A 98 -1.80 -14.03 -7.39
C GLY A 98 -2.63 -13.06 -8.24
N ASN A 99 -3.36 -12.15 -7.59
CA ASN A 99 -4.16 -11.14 -8.27
C ASN A 99 -3.34 -9.87 -8.44
N PHE A 100 -3.34 -9.27 -9.63
CA PHE A 100 -2.68 -8.00 -9.90
C PHE A 100 -3.69 -6.99 -10.42
N VAL A 101 -3.66 -5.78 -9.90
CA VAL A 101 -4.59 -4.71 -10.27
C VAL A 101 -3.82 -3.57 -10.91
N TYR A 102 -4.20 -3.20 -12.12
CA TYR A 102 -3.68 -2.06 -12.86
C TYR A 102 -4.77 -1.00 -12.99
N GLU A 103 -4.47 0.22 -12.56
CA GLU A 103 -5.37 1.37 -12.66
C GLU A 103 -4.82 2.34 -13.72
N PHE A 104 -5.61 2.60 -14.77
CA PHE A 104 -5.28 3.49 -15.88
C PHE A 104 -6.16 4.74 -15.90
N ILE A 105 -5.62 5.86 -16.37
CA ILE A 105 -6.39 7.07 -16.69
C ILE A 105 -6.61 7.14 -18.19
N GLY A 106 -7.87 7.27 -18.59
CA GLY A 106 -8.31 7.53 -19.95
C GLY A 106 -8.50 9.01 -20.26
N GLU A 107 -8.98 9.28 -21.46
CA GLU A 107 -9.33 10.63 -21.88
C GLU A 107 -10.55 11.18 -21.12
N GLU A 108 -10.58 12.50 -20.97
CA GLU A 108 -11.67 13.22 -20.32
C GLU A 108 -12.95 13.10 -21.14
N LEU A 109 -14.03 12.66 -20.50
CA LEU A 109 -15.34 12.63 -21.15
C LEU A 109 -15.84 14.07 -21.30
N GLN A 110 -16.03 14.50 -22.55
CA GLN A 110 -16.39 15.88 -22.94
C GLN A 110 -17.63 16.43 -22.23
N GLU A 111 -18.51 15.55 -21.75
CA GLU A 111 -19.82 15.96 -21.24
C GLU A 111 -19.78 16.35 -19.76
N ASN A 112 -18.83 15.86 -18.95
CA ASN A 112 -18.88 16.07 -17.49
C ASN A 112 -17.53 16.33 -16.79
N LYS A 113 -16.42 16.52 -17.51
CA LYS A 113 -15.07 16.70 -16.92
C LYS A 113 -14.61 15.59 -15.96
N HIS A 114 -15.24 14.43 -16.02
CA HIS A 114 -14.82 13.28 -15.24
C HIS A 114 -13.71 12.56 -15.99
N LEU A 115 -12.62 12.28 -15.27
CA LEU A 115 -11.55 11.40 -15.72
C LEU A 115 -12.07 9.96 -15.73
N LEU A 116 -11.89 9.26 -16.84
CA LEU A 116 -12.20 7.84 -16.94
C LEU A 116 -11.07 7.05 -16.27
N ILE A 117 -11.37 6.33 -15.19
CA ILE A 117 -10.42 5.41 -14.55
C ILE A 117 -10.81 3.99 -14.93
N THR A 118 -9.86 3.23 -15.46
CA THR A 118 -10.08 1.85 -15.85
C THR A 118 -9.20 0.92 -15.04
N THR A 119 -9.82 -0.08 -14.43
CA THR A 119 -9.15 -1.06 -13.57
C THR A 119 -9.13 -2.41 -14.27
N VAL A 120 -7.93 -2.98 -14.43
CA VAL A 120 -7.72 -4.33 -14.97
C VAL A 120 -7.21 -5.21 -13.85
N GLU A 121 -7.97 -6.25 -13.49
CA GLU A 121 -7.56 -7.27 -12.55
C GLU A 121 -7.10 -8.52 -13.31
N LEU A 122 -5.84 -8.90 -13.13
CA LEU A 122 -5.26 -10.13 -13.64
C LEU A 122 -5.26 -11.15 -12.50
N THR A 123 -6.01 -12.23 -12.69
CA THR A 123 -6.05 -13.35 -11.75
C THR A 123 -5.27 -14.51 -12.35
N CYS A 124 -4.27 -15.01 -11.62
CA CYS A 124 -3.64 -16.27 -11.98
C CYS A 124 -4.69 -17.40 -11.90
N ASN A 125 -4.96 -18.03 -13.05
CA ASN A 125 -5.75 -19.25 -13.13
C ASN A 125 -4.82 -20.35 -13.64
N ASN A 126 -4.76 -21.48 -12.95
CA ASN A 126 -3.93 -22.65 -13.29
C ASN A 126 -4.48 -23.40 -14.52
N GLY A 127 -4.81 -22.67 -15.58
CA GLY A 127 -5.23 -23.19 -16.86
C GLY A 127 -4.05 -23.64 -17.72
N ASN A 128 -4.37 -24.29 -18.83
CA ASN A 128 -3.39 -24.90 -19.73
C ASN A 128 -2.71 -23.88 -20.66
N ASP A 129 -3.13 -22.61 -20.65
CA ASP A 129 -2.58 -21.57 -21.49
C ASP A 129 -1.16 -21.21 -21.08
N GLU A 130 -0.23 -21.24 -22.04
CA GLU A 130 1.18 -20.92 -21.86
C GLU A 130 1.41 -19.51 -21.29
N LEU A 131 0.50 -18.57 -21.61
CA LEU A 131 0.50 -17.20 -21.08
C LEU A 131 0.10 -17.15 -19.59
N ASN A 132 -0.83 -17.99 -19.17
CA ASN A 132 -1.26 -18.09 -17.77
C ASN A 132 -0.16 -18.75 -16.94
N LYS A 133 0.53 -19.75 -17.48
CA LYS A 133 1.67 -20.39 -16.80
C LYS A 133 2.81 -19.41 -16.52
N SER A 134 3.24 -18.61 -17.49
CA SER A 134 4.33 -17.65 -17.24
C SER A 134 3.94 -16.56 -16.24
N PHE A 135 2.66 -16.15 -16.22
CA PHE A 135 2.16 -15.19 -15.25
C PHE A 135 2.02 -15.79 -13.84
N CYS A 136 1.56 -17.04 -13.75
CA CYS A 136 1.42 -17.77 -12.49
C CYS A 136 2.79 -18.17 -11.90
N GLU A 137 3.76 -18.55 -12.74
CA GLU A 137 5.15 -18.85 -12.31
C GLU A 137 5.87 -17.62 -11.76
N LEU A 138 5.53 -16.40 -12.23
CA LEU A 138 5.99 -15.15 -11.62
C LEU A 138 5.37 -14.88 -10.24
N SER A 139 4.20 -15.47 -9.97
CA SER A 139 3.45 -15.29 -8.73
C SER A 139 3.77 -16.34 -7.66
N GLU A 140 4.27 -17.50 -8.08
CA GLU A 140 4.71 -18.55 -7.17
C GLU A 140 6.13 -18.24 -6.69
N ASP A 141 6.23 -17.98 -5.39
CA ASP A 141 7.47 -17.84 -4.65
C ASP A 141 8.50 -18.88 -5.09
N LYS A 142 9.53 -18.49 -5.84
CA LYS A 142 10.84 -19.11 -5.59
C LYS A 142 11.22 -18.70 -4.18
N LYS A 143 10.90 -19.58 -3.22
CA LYS A 143 11.52 -19.59 -1.89
C LYS A 143 12.99 -19.20 -2.09
N PRO A 144 13.50 -18.12 -1.45
CA PRO A 144 14.90 -17.76 -1.61
C PRO A 144 15.71 -19.02 -1.33
N ASP A 145 16.50 -19.44 -2.33
CA ASP A 145 17.27 -20.66 -2.30
C ASP A 145 17.93 -20.76 -0.93
N GLU A 146 17.49 -21.77 -0.19
CA GLU A 146 18.25 -22.31 0.92
C GLU A 146 19.57 -22.74 0.29
N SER A 147 20.59 -21.90 0.46
CA SER A 147 21.97 -22.13 0.00
C SER A 147 22.29 -23.61 0.18
N PRO A 148 22.79 -24.31 -0.85
CA PRO A 148 22.97 -25.75 -0.80
C PRO A 148 23.88 -26.09 0.37
N THR A 149 23.32 -26.74 1.39
CA THR A 149 24.11 -27.46 2.40
C THR A 149 25.06 -28.39 1.64
N PRO A 150 26.38 -28.27 1.81
CA PRO A 150 27.31 -29.21 1.19
C PRO A 150 27.04 -30.62 1.73
N PRO A 151 27.18 -31.66 0.89
CA PRO A 151 26.90 -33.04 1.30
C PRO A 151 27.83 -33.49 2.44
N PRO A 152 27.38 -34.42 3.30
CA PRO A 152 28.21 -34.94 4.37
C PRO A 152 29.33 -35.81 3.79
N SER A 153 30.55 -35.27 3.74
CA SER A 153 31.76 -36.06 3.56
C SER A 153 32.21 -36.61 4.92
N ASN A 154 32.18 -37.94 5.04
CA ASN A 154 32.80 -38.68 6.14
C ASN A 154 34.33 -38.48 6.18
N PRO A 155 34.97 -38.75 7.34
CA PRO A 155 36.17 -38.05 7.78
C PRO A 155 37.47 -38.68 7.26
N PRO A 156 38.54 -37.88 7.19
CA PRO A 156 39.85 -38.35 7.62
C PRO A 156 40.45 -37.46 8.72
N ASN A 157 41.12 -38.14 9.64
CA ASN A 157 41.88 -37.62 10.78
C ASN A 157 42.82 -36.45 10.43
N ASP A 158 42.90 -35.44 11.30
CA ASP A 158 44.04 -35.20 12.22
C ASP A 158 44.17 -33.72 12.62
N LYS A 159 44.11 -33.51 13.94
CA LYS A 159 44.73 -32.45 14.79
C LYS A 159 44.53 -30.93 14.51
N PRO A 160 44.63 -30.11 15.59
CA PRO A 160 44.04 -28.78 15.71
C PRO A 160 44.98 -27.67 15.24
N ASN A 161 44.42 -26.54 14.83
CA ASN A 161 45.05 -25.22 14.99
C ASN A 161 43.98 -24.14 15.20
N ASP A 162 44.21 -23.35 16.23
CA ASP A 162 43.50 -22.14 16.64
C ASP A 162 43.63 -21.00 15.61
N GLU A 163 42.52 -20.36 15.22
CA GLU A 163 42.40 -18.93 14.84
C GLU A 163 40.92 -18.63 14.57
N LYS A 164 40.18 -17.98 15.48
CA LYS A 164 40.12 -16.53 15.71
C LYS A 164 39.69 -15.74 14.46
N ASP A 165 38.38 -15.70 14.19
CA ASP A 165 37.66 -14.42 14.07
C ASP A 165 36.14 -14.65 14.12
N LYS A 166 35.46 -14.10 15.12
CA LYS A 166 34.00 -14.07 15.22
C LYS A 166 33.59 -12.62 15.36
N SER A 167 33.39 -11.96 14.23
CA SER A 167 32.70 -10.68 14.15
C SER A 167 31.23 -10.88 14.53
N PRO A 168 30.64 -10.07 15.43
CA PRO A 168 29.22 -10.14 15.69
C PRO A 168 28.48 -9.40 14.57
N GLU A 169 27.79 -10.16 13.72
CA GLU A 169 26.81 -9.59 12.79
C GLU A 169 25.69 -8.95 13.61
N ASN A 170 25.54 -7.63 13.45
CA ASN A 170 24.54 -6.83 14.12
C ASN A 170 23.17 -7.12 13.48
N ASP A 171 22.36 -7.94 14.15
CA ASP A 171 20.94 -8.09 13.85
C ASP A 171 20.22 -6.75 14.11
N ALA A 172 19.99 -5.97 13.06
CA ALA A 172 19.12 -4.80 13.13
C ALA A 172 17.66 -5.26 13.38
N PRO A 173 16.99 -4.80 14.45
CA PRO A 173 15.62 -5.19 14.71
C PRO A 173 14.70 -4.62 13.62
N LYS A 174 14.06 -5.52 12.86
CA LYS A 174 12.97 -5.19 11.94
C LYS A 174 11.80 -4.65 12.77
N GLY A 175 11.72 -3.33 12.92
CA GLY A 175 10.65 -2.64 13.62
C GLY A 175 9.33 -2.77 12.86
N GLY A 176 8.45 -3.67 13.29
CA GLY A 176 7.04 -3.63 12.92
C GLY A 176 6.34 -2.56 13.76
N MET A 177 5.47 -1.76 13.15
CA MET A 177 4.61 -0.81 13.89
C MET A 177 3.84 -1.59 14.95
N SER A 178 4.02 -1.20 16.20
CA SER A 178 3.30 -1.82 17.30
C SER A 178 1.81 -1.57 17.08
N GLY A 179 0.94 -2.51 17.45
CA GLY A 179 -0.52 -2.31 17.34
C GLY A 179 -0.99 -1.02 18.04
N GLY A 180 -0.23 -0.53 19.02
CA GLY A 180 -0.43 0.77 19.64
C GLY A 180 -0.30 1.95 18.67
N ASP A 181 0.64 1.90 17.72
CA ASP A 181 0.86 2.98 16.76
C ASP A 181 -0.33 3.10 15.80
N ILE A 182 -0.85 1.97 15.31
CA ILE A 182 -2.06 1.94 14.49
C ILE A 182 -3.27 2.47 15.27
N PHE A 183 -3.44 2.06 16.53
CA PHE A 183 -4.54 2.55 17.37
C PHE A 183 -4.48 4.06 17.58
N LEU A 184 -3.29 4.62 17.85
CA LEU A 184 -3.09 6.05 18.01
C LEU A 184 -3.49 6.81 16.75
N ILE A 185 -3.05 6.35 15.57
CA ILE A 185 -3.38 6.99 14.29
C ILE A 185 -4.90 7.04 14.07
N ILE A 186 -5.59 5.91 14.26
CA ILE A 186 -7.05 5.84 14.10
C ILE A 186 -7.76 6.76 15.09
N PHE A 187 -7.32 6.76 16.35
CA PHE A 187 -7.88 7.60 17.40
C PHE A 187 -7.77 9.09 17.04
N PHE A 188 -6.60 9.56 16.60
CA PHE A 188 -6.41 10.95 16.22
C PHE A 188 -7.23 11.37 15.01
N VAL A 189 -7.38 10.50 14.00
CA VAL A 189 -8.20 10.78 12.82
C VAL A 189 -9.67 10.94 13.22
N ILE A 190 -10.22 10.01 14.02
CA ILE A 190 -11.61 10.08 14.48
C ILE A 190 -11.83 11.30 15.38
N ALA A 191 -10.91 11.57 16.30
CA ALA A 191 -10.96 12.74 17.16
C ALA A 191 -10.92 14.04 16.33
N GLY A 192 -10.05 14.11 15.32
CA GLY A 192 -9.97 15.25 14.40
C GLY A 192 -11.29 15.50 13.67
N VAL A 193 -11.88 14.48 13.06
CA VAL A 193 -13.18 14.59 12.37
C VAL A 193 -14.28 15.02 13.34
N TYR A 194 -14.29 14.47 14.55
CA TYR A 194 -15.27 14.82 15.58
C TYR A 194 -15.15 16.28 16.05
N PHE A 195 -13.94 16.75 16.34
CA PHE A 195 -13.72 18.14 16.76
C PHE A 195 -13.96 19.12 15.63
N LEU A 196 -13.43 18.88 14.42
CA LEU A 196 -13.61 19.79 13.29
C LEU A 196 -15.06 19.82 12.82
N GLY A 197 -15.69 18.65 12.61
CA GLY A 197 -17.08 18.56 12.19
C GLY A 197 -18.04 19.15 13.22
N GLY A 198 -17.86 18.78 14.49
CA GLY A 198 -18.69 19.30 15.58
C GLY A 198 -18.49 20.80 15.82
N ALA A 199 -17.27 21.30 15.70
CA ALA A 199 -16.98 22.73 15.82
C ALA A 199 -17.60 23.54 14.67
N LEU A 200 -17.55 23.05 13.43
CA LEU A 200 -18.14 23.74 12.28
C LEU A 200 -19.67 23.86 12.41
N ILE A 201 -20.35 22.78 12.81
CA ILE A 201 -21.80 22.78 13.02
C ILE A 201 -22.19 23.73 14.17
N ARG A 202 -21.45 23.69 15.29
CA ARG A 202 -21.72 24.57 16.44
C ARG A 202 -21.41 26.03 16.15
N LYS A 203 -20.37 26.31 15.35
CA LYS A 203 -20.03 27.66 14.90
C LYS A 203 -21.12 28.25 13.99
N GLN A 204 -21.73 27.44 13.12
CA GLN A 204 -22.89 27.88 12.31
C GLN A 204 -24.11 28.20 13.19
N ASN A 205 -24.25 27.53 14.34
CA ASN A 205 -25.32 27.78 15.31
C ASN A 205 -25.03 28.94 16.28
N GLY A 206 -23.96 29.72 16.06
CA GLY A 206 -23.66 30.94 16.83
C GLY A 206 -22.94 30.73 18.17
N TYR A 207 -22.56 29.49 18.52
CA TYR A 207 -21.77 29.23 19.72
C TYR A 207 -20.35 29.81 19.56
N SER A 208 -19.87 30.51 20.58
CA SER A 208 -18.59 31.22 20.56
C SER A 208 -17.73 30.81 21.76
N GLY A 209 -16.42 30.69 21.56
CA GLY A 209 -15.48 30.32 22.64
C GLY A 209 -15.46 28.83 22.98
N ILE A 210 -15.40 28.50 24.27
CA ILE A 210 -15.16 27.14 24.80
C ILE A 210 -16.35 26.19 24.50
N GLU A 211 -17.54 26.75 24.23
CA GLU A 211 -18.78 26.01 23.94
C GLU A 211 -18.82 25.41 22.52
N ILE A 212 -17.90 25.82 21.65
CA ILE A 212 -17.72 25.26 20.29
C ILE A 212 -17.32 23.79 20.37
N ILE A 213 -16.64 23.37 21.45
CA ILE A 213 -16.21 22.00 21.62
C ILE A 213 -17.43 21.11 21.91
N PRO A 214 -17.76 20.14 21.04
CA PRO A 214 -18.83 19.19 21.30
C PRO A 214 -18.52 18.38 22.58
N HIS A 215 -19.48 18.33 23.50
CA HIS A 215 -19.39 17.59 24.77
C HIS A 215 -18.19 17.97 25.66
N PHE A 216 -17.89 19.27 25.80
CA PHE A 216 -16.79 19.78 26.63
C PHE A 216 -16.71 19.17 28.06
N GLN A 217 -17.85 18.97 28.74
CA GLN A 217 -17.88 18.37 30.08
C GLN A 217 -17.32 16.93 30.12
N PHE A 218 -17.43 16.18 29.03
CA PHE A 218 -16.80 14.87 28.91
C PHE A 218 -15.29 15.03 28.68
N TRP A 219 -14.90 15.85 27.70
CA TRP A 219 -13.49 16.04 27.33
C TRP A 219 -12.64 16.66 28.44
N SER A 220 -13.21 17.53 29.27
CA SER A 220 -12.52 18.11 30.43
C SER A 220 -12.14 17.08 31.50
N LYS A 221 -12.85 15.94 31.56
CA LYS A 221 -12.59 14.87 32.54
C LYS A 221 -11.57 13.84 32.04
N VAL A 222 -11.38 13.72 30.72
CA VAL A 222 -10.46 12.75 30.11
C VAL A 222 -9.01 12.90 30.60
N PRO A 223 -8.42 14.11 30.71
CA PRO A 223 -7.06 14.27 31.24
C PRO A 223 -6.91 13.80 32.69
N SER A 224 -7.96 14.00 33.52
CA SER A 224 -7.96 13.51 34.90
C SER A 224 -7.96 11.98 34.93
N LEU A 225 -8.80 11.35 34.11
CA LEU A 225 -8.88 9.89 34.00
C LEU A 225 -7.58 9.27 33.46
N MET A 226 -6.92 9.92 32.50
CA MET A 226 -5.60 9.49 32.01
C MET A 226 -4.53 9.58 33.09
N LYS A 227 -4.51 10.67 33.87
CA LYS A 227 -3.58 10.83 34.99
C LYS A 227 -3.75 9.72 36.02
N ASP A 228 -4.99 9.37 36.35
CA ASP A 228 -5.29 8.29 37.30
C ASP A 228 -4.85 6.92 36.75
N GLY A 229 -5.06 6.67 35.45
CA GLY A 229 -4.59 5.46 34.79
C GLY A 229 -3.06 5.34 34.74
N VAL A 230 -2.36 6.44 34.45
CA VAL A 230 -0.88 6.48 34.45
C VAL A 230 -0.34 6.29 35.86
N ASN A 231 -0.95 6.92 36.88
CA ASN A 231 -0.56 6.71 38.27
C ASN A 231 -0.75 5.24 38.68
N PHE A 232 -1.89 4.63 38.33
CA PHE A 232 -2.15 3.21 38.60
C PHE A 232 -1.12 2.28 37.91
N LEU A 233 -0.76 2.56 36.66
CA LEU A 233 0.28 1.81 35.95
C LEU A 233 1.67 2.06 36.55
N ALA A 234 2.01 3.29 36.91
CA ALA A 234 3.28 3.64 37.52
C ALA A 234 3.43 3.01 38.91
N GLU A 235 2.37 2.97 39.71
CA GLU A 235 2.36 2.25 40.99
C GLU A 235 2.54 0.74 40.80
N ARG A 236 1.92 0.15 39.77
CA ARG A 236 2.05 -1.28 39.46
C ARG A 236 3.41 -1.67 38.84
N LEU A 237 3.99 -0.79 38.01
CA LEU A 237 5.21 -1.07 37.24
C LEU A 237 6.48 -0.55 37.90
N CYS A 238 6.38 0.56 38.66
CA CYS A 238 7.51 1.23 39.31
C CYS A 238 7.41 1.26 40.85
N GLY A 239 6.29 0.83 41.45
CA GLY A 239 6.09 0.79 42.91
C GLY A 239 6.81 -0.36 43.65
N GLY A 240 7.79 -1.00 43.03
CA GLY A 240 8.72 -1.92 43.67
C GLY A 240 9.81 -1.22 44.51
N THR A 241 9.50 -0.12 45.19
CA THR A 241 10.38 0.38 46.27
C THR A 241 10.08 -0.38 47.54
N SER A 242 10.85 -1.46 47.74
CA SER A 242 11.30 -2.03 49.02
C SER A 242 10.73 -1.34 50.26
N HIS A 243 9.51 -1.70 50.68
CA HIS A 243 9.11 -1.53 52.07
C HIS A 243 9.74 -2.69 52.83
N GLY A 244 10.77 -2.36 53.62
CA GLY A 244 11.49 -3.33 54.44
C GLY A 244 10.52 -4.12 55.33
N TYR A 245 10.60 -5.44 55.24
CA TYR A 245 10.07 -6.33 56.27
C TYR A 245 10.79 -5.98 57.59
N GLN A 246 10.09 -5.33 58.53
CA GLN A 246 10.42 -5.51 59.95
C GLN A 246 9.82 -6.84 60.38
N ALA A 247 10.68 -7.83 60.60
CA ALA A 247 10.34 -8.98 61.41
C ALA A 247 10.30 -8.52 62.88
N ILE A 248 9.17 -8.75 63.55
CA ILE A 248 9.05 -8.76 65.01
C ILE A 248 8.62 -10.17 65.40
#